data_AF-A0A944DBI3-F1
#
_entry.id   AF-A0A944DBI3-F1
#
_cell.length_a   1.000
_cell.length_b   1.000
_cell.length_c   1.000
_cell.angle_alpha   90.00
_cell.angle_beta   90.00
_cell.angle_gamma   90.00
#
_symmetry.space_group_name_H-M   'P 1'
#
loop_
_entity.id
_entity.type
_entity.pdbx_description
1 polymer ?
#
loop_
_entity_poly.entity_id
_entity_poly.type
_entity_poly.pdbx_seq_one_letter_code
_entity_poly.pdbx_strand_id
1 'polypeptide(L)'
;MASKKTSSNDASRMALPQLRKTSMAIDDLVWTIQKLDIKQLRAAADLLRSSLTREDFAPSVASTYQSSNPNKQFLIGVLPKLFQDKELFPQNDDIADFANAALKLEMSRTEKRSRYEIIGKVVCETDTLDDNELSMLVQALENLVENKDKLAQMAERKRTGSFSWNETLQELLREQG
;
A
#
# COMPACT_ATOMS: atom_id res chain seq x y z
N MET A 1 55.03 3.61 -15.28
CA MET A 1 55.02 4.85 -14.46
C MET A 1 54.47 5.97 -15.35
N ALA A 2 53.47 6.77 -15.04
CA ALA A 2 52.68 6.96 -13.83
C ALA A 2 51.29 7.53 -14.22
N SER A 3 50.31 7.24 -13.37
CA SER A 3 48.92 7.67 -13.40
C SER A 3 48.71 9.18 -13.55
N LYS A 4 47.56 9.56 -14.12
CA LYS A 4 46.72 10.57 -13.48
C LYS A 4 45.23 10.24 -13.63
N LYS A 5 44.66 9.88 -12.47
CA LYS A 5 43.24 9.84 -12.14
C LYS A 5 42.54 11.17 -12.41
N THR A 6 41.20 11.10 -12.29
CA THR A 6 40.20 12.15 -12.00
C THR A 6 39.44 12.66 -13.22
N SER A 7 38.12 12.76 -13.21
CA SER A 7 37.09 12.33 -12.26
C SER A 7 35.74 12.51 -12.96
N SER A 8 34.83 11.59 -12.67
CA SER A 8 33.38 11.80 -12.62
C SER A 8 32.96 13.25 -12.37
N ASN A 9 32.23 13.87 -13.31
CA ASN A 9 31.10 14.77 -13.03
C ASN A 9 30.45 15.26 -14.34
N ASP A 10 29.56 14.46 -14.93
CA ASP A 10 28.71 14.92 -16.05
C ASP A 10 27.22 14.70 -15.75
N ALA A 11 26.84 14.98 -14.50
CA ALA A 11 25.47 15.13 -14.09
C ALA A 11 25.30 16.53 -13.48
N SER A 12 24.41 17.33 -14.08
CA SER A 12 23.89 18.60 -13.56
C SER A 12 24.62 19.90 -13.94
N ARG A 13 24.83 20.16 -15.24
CA ARG A 13 24.81 21.54 -15.73
C ARG A 13 23.50 21.78 -16.46
N MET A 14 22.48 22.27 -15.73
CA MET A 14 21.29 22.81 -16.40
C MET A 14 21.76 23.88 -17.39
N ALA A 15 21.28 23.82 -18.64
CA ALA A 15 21.62 24.81 -19.64
C ALA A 15 21.11 26.19 -19.16
N LEU A 16 21.90 27.26 -19.36
CA LEU A 16 21.56 28.64 -18.97
C LEU A 16 20.12 29.08 -19.34
N PRO A 17 19.57 28.71 -20.53
CA PRO A 17 18.18 28.99 -20.86
C PRO A 17 17.16 28.28 -19.96
N GLN A 18 17.46 27.05 -19.54
CA GLN A 18 16.60 26.25 -18.65
C GLN A 18 16.60 26.83 -17.24
N LEU A 19 17.76 27.26 -16.72
CA LEU A 19 17.84 27.97 -15.44
C LEU A 19 16.98 29.24 -15.42
N ARG A 20 17.01 30.02 -16.50
CA ARG A 20 16.18 31.23 -16.61
C ARG A 20 14.70 30.90 -16.64
N LYS A 21 14.30 29.88 -17.40
CA LYS A 21 12.91 29.42 -17.46
C LYS A 21 12.42 28.95 -16.09
N THR A 22 13.23 28.19 -15.37
CA THR A 22 12.92 27.75 -14.00
C THR A 22 12.83 28.93 -13.03
N SER A 23 13.74 29.91 -13.12
CA SER A 23 13.67 31.13 -12.30
C SER A 23 12.36 31.88 -12.51
N MET A 24 11.95 32.09 -13.77
CA MET A 24 10.69 32.76 -14.09
C MET A 24 9.47 32.01 -13.55
N ALA A 25 9.47 30.67 -13.63
CA ALA A 25 8.40 29.86 -13.07
C ALA A 25 8.34 29.93 -11.53
N ILE A 26 9.51 30.00 -10.87
CA ILE A 26 9.59 30.18 -9.42
C ILE A 26 9.09 31.58 -9.03
N ASP A 27 9.49 32.63 -9.75
CA ASP A 27 9.04 34.00 -9.50
C ASP A 27 7.51 34.12 -9.65
N ASP A 28 6.94 33.48 -10.68
CA ASP A 28 5.49 33.44 -10.90
C ASP A 28 4.76 32.67 -9.79
N LEU A 29 5.33 31.57 -9.31
CA LEU A 29 4.81 30.82 -8.16
C LEU A 29 4.86 31.68 -6.87
N VAL A 30 5.98 32.35 -6.62
CA VAL A 30 6.14 33.24 -5.46
C VAL A 30 5.12 34.35 -5.49
N TRP A 31 4.93 35.00 -6.64
CA TRP A 31 3.93 36.04 -6.81
C TRP A 31 2.50 35.53 -6.61
N THR A 32 2.20 34.34 -7.14
CA THR A 32 0.89 33.71 -6.97
C THR A 32 0.61 33.39 -5.50
N ILE A 33 1.60 32.87 -4.77
CA ILE A 33 1.48 32.58 -3.34
C ILE A 33 1.34 33.88 -2.52
N GLN A 34 2.08 34.94 -2.85
CA GLN A 34 1.99 36.24 -2.17
C GLN A 34 0.62 36.91 -2.33
N LYS A 35 -0.06 36.66 -3.46
CA LYS A 35 -1.41 37.17 -3.70
C LYS A 35 -2.49 36.43 -2.92
N LEU A 36 -2.19 35.24 -2.43
CA LEU A 36 -3.11 34.43 -1.66
C LEU A 36 -2.91 34.73 -0.18
N ASP A 37 -3.98 35.13 0.50
CA ASP A 37 -3.93 35.27 1.96
C ASP A 37 -3.75 33.88 2.59
N ILE A 38 -2.77 33.75 3.49
CA ILE A 38 -2.42 32.47 4.12
C ILE A 38 -3.62 31.87 4.87
N LYS A 39 -4.52 32.72 5.43
CA LYS A 39 -5.74 32.24 6.11
C LYS A 39 -6.75 31.73 5.10
N GLN A 40 -6.87 32.36 3.92
CA GLN A 40 -7.71 31.85 2.83
C GLN A 40 -7.19 30.52 2.27
N LEU A 41 -5.86 30.38 2.11
CA LEU A 41 -5.26 29.13 1.67
C LEU A 41 -5.49 28.00 2.67
N ARG A 42 -5.34 28.31 3.98
CA ARG A 42 -5.64 27.37 5.07
C ARG A 42 -7.12 27.00 5.10
N ALA A 43 -8.02 27.98 4.98
CA ALA A 43 -9.46 27.73 4.91
C ALA A 43 -9.85 26.88 3.70
N ALA A 44 -9.26 27.13 2.52
CA ALA A 44 -9.46 26.32 1.33
C ALA A 44 -8.94 24.89 1.53
N ALA A 45 -7.76 24.72 2.15
CA ALA A 45 -7.21 23.41 2.47
C ALA A 45 -8.09 22.65 3.48
N ASP A 46 -8.64 23.34 4.47
CA ASP A 46 -9.56 22.76 5.45
C ASP A 46 -10.92 22.40 4.80
N LEU A 47 -11.41 23.20 3.86
CA LEU A 47 -12.62 22.91 3.07
C LEU A 47 -12.43 21.72 2.13
N LEU A 48 -11.28 21.62 1.45
CA LEU A 48 -10.95 20.47 0.62
C LEU A 48 -10.81 19.20 1.47
N ARG A 49 -10.12 19.28 2.61
CA ARG A 49 -9.97 18.16 3.55
C ARG A 49 -11.31 17.69 4.10
N SER A 50 -12.16 18.63 4.51
CA SER A 50 -13.52 18.32 4.99
C SER A 50 -14.42 17.74 3.90
N SER A 51 -14.23 18.16 2.64
CA SER A 51 -14.95 17.60 1.48
C SER A 51 -14.48 16.18 1.14
N LEU A 52 -13.19 15.86 1.32
CA LEU A 52 -12.67 14.50 1.18
C LEU A 52 -13.16 13.57 2.30
N THR A 53 -13.47 14.11 3.48
CA THR A 53 -14.06 13.35 4.61
C THR A 53 -15.58 13.36 4.62
N ARG A 54 -16.23 14.09 3.71
CA ARG A 54 -17.69 14.13 3.60
C ARG A 54 -18.19 12.89 2.85
N GLU A 55 -18.08 11.75 3.52
CA GLU A 55 -19.05 10.69 3.33
C GLU A 55 -20.25 11.05 4.22
N ASP A 56 -21.35 11.47 3.59
CA ASP A 56 -22.64 11.50 4.27
C ASP A 56 -22.85 10.08 4.87
N PHE A 57 -23.11 9.98 6.18
CA PHE A 57 -23.21 8.76 7.01
C PHE A 57 -21.97 8.26 7.79
N ALA A 58 -21.05 9.13 8.27
CA ALA A 58 -20.20 8.72 9.40
C ALA A 58 -20.99 8.82 10.74
N PRO A 59 -21.44 7.72 11.36
CA PRO A 59 -22.07 7.78 12.68
C PRO A 59 -21.08 8.33 13.71
N SER A 60 -21.58 9.04 14.75
CA SER A 60 -20.75 9.66 15.80
C SER A 60 -19.76 8.70 16.50
N VAL A 61 -19.99 7.38 16.37
CA VAL A 61 -19.08 6.33 16.82
C VAL A 61 -17.73 6.39 16.07
N ALA A 62 -17.74 6.64 14.76
CA ALA A 62 -16.52 6.70 13.94
C ALA A 62 -15.62 7.91 14.27
N SER A 63 -16.23 9.04 14.64
CA SER A 63 -15.47 10.22 15.08
C SER A 63 -14.86 10.08 16.47
N THR A 64 -15.46 9.24 17.32
CA THR A 64 -14.98 9.00 18.71
C THR A 64 -13.97 7.84 18.75
N TYR A 65 -14.03 6.93 17.78
CA TYR A 65 -13.15 5.78 17.61
C TYR A 65 -12.18 6.02 16.43
N GLN A 66 -11.45 7.15 16.47
CA GLN A 66 -10.35 7.38 15.54
C GLN A 66 -9.18 6.49 15.94
N SER A 67 -8.87 5.48 15.12
CA SER A 67 -7.64 4.71 15.27
C SER A 67 -6.43 5.65 15.19
N SER A 68 -5.41 5.36 16.00
CA SER A 68 -4.11 6.03 15.91
C SER A 68 -3.43 5.81 14.55
N ASN A 69 -3.82 4.76 13.81
CA ASN A 69 -3.30 4.45 12.49
C ASN A 69 -4.44 4.21 11.48
N PRO A 70 -4.72 5.17 10.57
CA PRO A 70 -5.82 5.06 9.60
C PRO A 70 -5.59 3.95 8.57
N ASN A 71 -4.33 3.57 8.29
CA ASN A 71 -4.02 2.52 7.31
C ASN A 71 -4.42 1.14 7.84
N LYS A 72 -4.16 0.86 9.13
CA LYS A 72 -4.65 -0.37 9.78
C LYS A 72 -6.17 -0.46 9.74
N GLN A 73 -6.85 0.64 10.06
CA GLN A 73 -8.31 0.67 10.10
C GLN A 73 -8.93 0.44 8.71
N PHE A 74 -8.32 1.01 7.67
CA PHE A 74 -8.70 0.73 6.29
C PHE A 74 -8.54 -0.77 5.96
N LEU A 75 -7.39 -1.36 6.25
CA LEU A 75 -7.13 -2.78 5.99
C LEU A 75 -8.08 -3.70 6.76
N ILE A 76 -8.33 -3.42 8.04
CA ILE A 76 -9.32 -4.14 8.85
C ILE A 76 -10.71 -4.11 8.21
N GLY A 77 -11.08 -3.01 7.55
CA GLY A 77 -12.35 -2.91 6.81
C GLY A 77 -12.35 -3.68 5.48
N VAL A 78 -11.20 -3.78 4.79
CA VAL A 78 -11.10 -4.36 3.44
C VAL A 78 -10.79 -5.85 3.45
N LEU A 79 -9.90 -6.31 4.33
CA LEU A 79 -9.44 -7.70 4.42
C LEU A 79 -10.59 -8.72 4.51
N PRO A 80 -11.67 -8.52 5.29
CA PRO A 80 -12.78 -9.47 5.34
C PRO A 80 -13.46 -9.68 4.00
N LYS A 81 -13.57 -8.62 3.18
CA LYS A 81 -14.18 -8.70 1.86
C LYS A 81 -13.25 -9.37 0.86
N LEU A 82 -11.96 -9.00 0.90
CA LEU A 82 -10.94 -9.61 0.05
C LEU A 82 -10.82 -11.12 0.29
N PHE A 83 -10.68 -11.54 1.55
CA PHE A 83 -10.60 -12.95 1.89
C PHE A 83 -11.91 -13.70 1.76
N GLN A 84 -13.04 -13.05 1.43
CA GLN A 84 -14.28 -13.75 1.05
C GLN A 84 -14.36 -14.02 -0.45
N ASP A 85 -13.51 -13.39 -1.24
CA ASP A 85 -13.44 -13.64 -2.67
C ASP A 85 -12.93 -15.06 -2.94
N LYS A 86 -13.79 -15.89 -3.53
CA LYS A 86 -13.48 -17.29 -3.85
C LYS A 86 -12.69 -17.45 -5.14
N GLU A 87 -12.62 -16.43 -5.97
CA GLU A 87 -11.74 -16.44 -7.14
C GLU A 87 -10.28 -16.27 -6.70
N LEU A 88 -10.04 -15.41 -5.70
CA LEU A 88 -8.71 -15.18 -5.13
C LEU A 88 -8.32 -16.23 -4.09
N PHE A 89 -9.25 -16.58 -3.20
CA PHE A 89 -9.04 -17.52 -2.10
C PHE A 89 -10.07 -18.66 -2.13
N PRO A 90 -9.95 -19.65 -3.03
CA PRO A 90 -10.89 -20.76 -3.12
C PRO A 90 -11.05 -21.57 -1.83
N GLN A 91 -9.93 -21.87 -1.15
CA GLN A 91 -9.87 -22.70 0.04
C GLN A 91 -9.45 -21.89 1.28
N ASN A 92 -9.76 -22.45 2.45
CA ASN A 92 -9.35 -21.86 3.73
C ASN A 92 -7.82 -21.85 3.88
N ASP A 93 -7.14 -22.86 3.35
CA ASP A 93 -5.68 -22.95 3.39
C ASP A 93 -5.03 -21.84 2.58
N ASP A 94 -5.67 -21.37 1.50
CA ASP A 94 -5.15 -20.25 0.72
C ASP A 94 -5.05 -18.97 1.55
N ILE A 95 -6.02 -18.73 2.42
CA ILE A 95 -6.04 -17.55 3.30
C ILE A 95 -4.95 -17.71 4.38
N ALA A 96 -4.83 -18.91 4.93
CA ALA A 96 -3.86 -19.22 5.97
C ALA A 96 -2.41 -19.11 5.45
N ASP A 97 -2.16 -19.62 4.25
CA ASP A 97 -0.87 -19.55 3.58
C ASP A 97 -0.49 -18.11 3.25
N PHE A 98 -1.44 -17.32 2.74
CA PHE A 98 -1.22 -15.88 2.53
C PHE A 98 -0.93 -15.17 3.86
N ALA A 99 -1.71 -15.43 4.90
CA ALA A 99 -1.51 -14.81 6.21
C ALA A 99 -0.17 -15.23 6.84
N ASN A 100 0.27 -16.47 6.66
CA ASN A 100 1.58 -16.90 7.09
C ASN A 100 2.69 -16.18 6.30
N ALA A 101 2.56 -16.06 4.99
CA ALA A 101 3.59 -15.43 4.17
C ALA A 101 3.67 -13.90 4.35
N ALA A 102 2.52 -13.21 4.45
CA ALA A 102 2.46 -11.76 4.58
C ALA A 102 2.61 -11.28 6.04
N LEU A 103 2.09 -12.04 7.01
CA LEU A 103 2.00 -11.64 8.42
C LEU A 103 2.78 -12.55 9.37
N LYS A 104 3.44 -13.60 8.87
CA LYS A 104 4.09 -14.64 9.70
C LYS A 104 3.12 -15.29 10.70
N LEU A 105 1.82 -15.25 10.37
CA LEU A 105 0.76 -15.74 11.23
C LEU A 105 0.56 -17.23 11.01
N GLU A 106 1.10 -18.05 11.90
CA GLU A 106 0.85 -19.48 11.84
C GLU A 106 -0.60 -19.81 12.20
N MET A 107 -1.25 -20.58 11.32
CA MET A 107 -2.61 -21.05 11.51
C MET A 107 -2.63 -22.58 11.56
N SER A 108 -2.65 -23.13 12.77
CA SER A 108 -2.86 -24.56 12.95
C SER A 108 -4.31 -24.96 12.70
N ARG A 109 -4.52 -26.11 12.04
CA ARG A 109 -5.82 -26.78 11.87
C ARG A 109 -6.88 -25.96 11.12
N THR A 110 -6.49 -25.29 10.04
CA THR A 110 -7.35 -24.50 9.14
C THR A 110 -8.53 -25.30 8.57
N GLU A 111 -8.32 -26.58 8.26
CA GLU A 111 -9.36 -27.51 7.80
C GLU A 111 -10.54 -27.68 8.78
N LYS A 112 -10.31 -27.44 10.08
CA LYS A 112 -11.34 -27.55 11.13
C LYS A 112 -11.99 -26.23 11.49
N ARG A 113 -11.53 -25.11 10.93
CA ARG A 113 -12.00 -23.76 11.26
C ARG A 113 -12.91 -23.23 10.17
N SER A 114 -13.88 -22.40 10.57
CA SER A 114 -14.69 -21.70 9.59
C SER A 114 -13.87 -20.62 8.87
N ARG A 115 -14.22 -20.31 7.62
CA ARG A 115 -13.58 -19.22 6.87
C ARG A 115 -13.62 -17.89 7.65
N TYR A 116 -14.75 -17.60 8.30
CA TYR A 116 -14.92 -16.38 9.10
C TYR A 116 -14.00 -16.36 10.33
N GLU A 117 -13.74 -17.51 10.96
CA GLU A 117 -12.81 -17.60 12.08
C GLU A 117 -11.36 -17.33 11.63
N ILE A 118 -10.98 -17.86 10.47
CA ILE A 118 -9.67 -17.60 9.86
C ILE A 118 -9.52 -16.10 9.56
N ILE A 119 -10.50 -15.52 8.87
CA ILE A 119 -10.53 -14.09 8.55
C ILE A 119 -10.48 -13.24 9.82
N GLY A 120 -11.31 -13.59 10.82
CA GLY A 120 -11.34 -12.88 12.10
C GLY A 120 -9.99 -12.89 12.79
N LYS A 121 -9.26 -14.02 12.75
CA LYS A 121 -7.90 -14.10 13.27
C LYS A 121 -6.95 -13.14 12.54
N VAL A 122 -6.99 -13.12 11.21
CA VAL A 122 -6.14 -12.21 10.41
C VAL A 122 -6.44 -10.74 10.72
N VAL A 123 -7.72 -10.39 10.83
CA VAL A 123 -8.15 -9.01 11.12
C VAL A 123 -7.66 -8.56 12.50
N CYS A 124 -7.82 -9.41 13.52
CA CYS A 124 -7.34 -9.11 14.86
C CYS A 124 -5.80 -8.95 14.89
N GLU A 125 -5.06 -9.78 14.16
CA GLU A 125 -3.60 -9.66 14.06
C GLU A 125 -3.16 -8.42 13.27
N THR A 126 -3.96 -7.96 12.31
CA THR A 126 -3.63 -6.75 11.54
C THR A 126 -3.60 -5.50 12.43
N ASP A 127 -4.40 -5.48 13.50
CA ASP A 127 -4.42 -4.37 14.45
C ASP A 127 -3.12 -4.29 15.28
N THR A 128 -2.45 -5.42 15.52
CA THR A 128 -1.24 -5.52 16.35
C THR A 128 0.06 -5.24 15.62
N LEU A 129 0.06 -5.21 14.27
CA LEU A 129 1.26 -5.06 13.44
C LEU A 129 2.01 -3.74 13.68
N ASP A 130 3.34 -3.75 13.58
CA ASP A 130 4.09 -2.49 13.47
C ASP A 130 4.04 -1.89 12.06
N ASP A 131 4.60 -0.69 11.86
CA ASP A 131 4.57 0.00 10.56
C ASP A 131 5.34 -0.75 9.45
N ASN A 132 6.38 -1.52 9.80
CA ASN A 132 7.14 -2.31 8.83
C ASN A 132 6.34 -3.54 8.39
N GLU A 133 5.76 -4.25 9.35
CA GLU A 133 4.90 -5.41 9.11
C GLU A 133 3.65 -5.01 8.32
N LEU A 134 3.06 -3.87 8.66
CA LEU A 134 1.95 -3.28 7.91
C LEU A 134 2.34 -2.96 6.47
N SER A 135 3.54 -2.41 6.26
CA SER A 135 4.05 -2.11 4.92
C SER A 135 4.25 -3.39 4.09
N MET A 136 4.73 -4.48 4.71
CA MET A 136 4.84 -5.77 4.01
C MET A 136 3.46 -6.33 3.63
N LEU A 137 2.46 -6.22 4.51
CA LEU A 137 1.09 -6.61 4.18
C LEU A 137 0.54 -5.81 3.00
N VAL A 138 0.70 -4.49 3.02
CA VAL A 138 0.26 -3.61 1.93
C VAL A 138 0.93 -4.00 0.61
N GLN A 139 2.25 -4.20 0.61
CA GLN A 139 2.98 -4.62 -0.60
C GLN A 139 2.51 -5.99 -1.11
N ALA A 140 2.25 -6.95 -0.22
CA ALA A 140 1.71 -8.26 -0.61
C ALA A 140 0.33 -8.13 -1.26
N LEU A 141 -0.52 -7.22 -0.76
CA LEU A 141 -1.84 -6.94 -1.30
C LEU A 141 -1.79 -6.18 -2.63
N GLU A 142 -0.92 -5.18 -2.77
CA GLU A 142 -0.71 -4.45 -4.01
C GLU A 142 -0.25 -5.40 -5.12
N ASN A 143 0.73 -6.27 -4.82
CA ASN A 143 1.21 -7.29 -5.75
C ASN A 143 0.14 -8.29 -6.15
N LEU A 144 -0.78 -8.63 -5.24
CA LEU A 144 -1.92 -9.48 -5.55
C LEU A 144 -2.87 -8.79 -6.54
N VAL A 145 -3.20 -7.51 -6.32
CA VAL A 145 -4.23 -6.79 -7.07
C VAL A 145 -3.74 -6.23 -8.41
N GLU A 146 -2.50 -5.78 -8.48
CA GLU A 146 -1.93 -5.09 -9.64
C GLU A 146 -1.74 -6.02 -10.85
N ASN A 147 -1.63 -7.33 -10.61
CA ASN A 147 -1.20 -8.28 -11.63
C ASN A 147 -2.27 -9.35 -11.90
N LYS A 148 -3.44 -8.92 -12.40
CA LYS A 148 -4.58 -9.81 -12.74
C LYS A 148 -4.19 -10.96 -13.67
N ASP A 149 -3.28 -10.73 -14.61
CA ASP A 149 -2.77 -11.77 -15.51
C ASP A 149 -1.87 -12.77 -14.79
N LYS A 150 -1.05 -12.33 -13.82
CA LYS A 150 -0.30 -13.25 -12.95
C LYS A 150 -1.24 -13.99 -12.00
N LEU A 151 -2.30 -13.36 -11.51
CA LEU A 151 -3.36 -14.00 -10.72
C LEU A 151 -4.02 -15.16 -11.49
N ALA A 152 -4.30 -14.98 -12.79
CA ALA A 152 -4.80 -16.04 -13.65
C ALA A 152 -3.76 -17.17 -13.85
N GLN A 153 -2.48 -16.83 -14.04
CA GLN A 153 -1.41 -17.83 -14.10
C GLN A 153 -1.21 -18.56 -12.77
N MET A 154 -1.38 -17.87 -11.64
CA MET A 154 -1.33 -18.45 -10.29
C MET A 154 -2.52 -19.38 -10.06
N ALA A 155 -3.72 -19.01 -10.51
CA ALA A 155 -4.90 -19.87 -10.46
C ALA A 155 -4.68 -21.16 -11.28
N GLU A 156 -4.03 -21.07 -12.45
CA GLU A 156 -3.66 -22.26 -13.24
C GLU A 156 -2.56 -23.09 -12.56
N ARG A 157 -1.51 -22.45 -12.01
CA ARG A 157 -0.48 -23.14 -11.21
C ARG A 157 -1.10 -23.86 -10.00
N LYS A 158 -2.07 -23.26 -9.32
CA LYS A 158 -2.88 -23.90 -8.26
C LYS A 158 -3.60 -25.13 -8.76
N ARG A 159 -4.25 -25.04 -9.92
CA ARG A 159 -4.98 -26.16 -10.51
C ARG A 159 -4.06 -27.35 -10.83
N THR A 160 -2.80 -27.08 -11.16
CA THR A 160 -1.77 -28.10 -11.38
C THR A 160 -1.07 -28.62 -10.11
N GLY A 161 -1.42 -28.10 -8.93
CA GLY A 161 -0.95 -28.58 -7.62
C GLY A 161 0.47 -28.14 -7.21
N SER A 162 1.07 -27.17 -7.90
CA SER A 162 2.45 -26.71 -7.65
C SER A 162 2.54 -25.34 -6.96
N PHE A 163 1.42 -24.82 -6.45
CA PHE A 163 1.34 -23.45 -5.99
C PHE A 163 1.60 -23.29 -4.49
N SER A 164 2.48 -22.35 -4.13
CA SER A 164 2.74 -21.91 -2.75
C SER A 164 2.69 -20.39 -2.67
N TRP A 165 1.89 -19.85 -1.74
CA TRP A 165 1.82 -18.40 -1.51
C TRP A 165 3.13 -17.82 -1.01
N ASN A 166 3.90 -18.58 -0.23
CA ASN A 166 5.19 -18.12 0.28
C ASN A 166 6.19 -17.91 -0.85
N GLU A 167 6.31 -18.88 -1.77
CA GLU A 167 7.19 -18.76 -2.94
C GLU A 167 6.72 -17.64 -3.87
N THR A 168 5.41 -17.54 -4.07
CA THR A 168 4.80 -16.53 -4.93
C THR A 168 5.06 -15.12 -4.42
N LEU A 169 4.82 -14.86 -3.13
CA LEU A 169 5.10 -13.54 -2.55
C LEU A 169 6.59 -13.23 -2.56
N GLN A 170 7.47 -14.21 -2.32
CA GLN A 170 8.91 -13.99 -2.42
C GLN A 170 9.38 -13.70 -3.85
N GLU A 171 8.80 -14.34 -4.86
CA GLU A 171 9.09 -14.05 -6.27
C GLU A 171 8.63 -12.63 -6.62
N LEU A 172 7.41 -12.25 -6.22
CA LEU A 172 6.87 -10.90 -6.44
C LEU A 172 7.69 -9.81 -5.73
N LEU A 173 8.16 -10.08 -4.51
CA LEU A 173 9.01 -9.15 -3.76
C LEU A 173 10.43 -9.04 -4.36
N ARG A 174 10.93 -10.10 -5.02
CA ARG A 174 12.25 -10.11 -5.67
C ARG A 174 12.29 -9.37 -7.00
N GLU A 175 11.21 -9.36 -7.76
CA GLU A 175 11.15 -8.72 -9.08
C GLU A 175 11.20 -7.18 -9.03
N GLN A 176 11.17 -6.58 -7.85
CA GLN A 176 11.15 -5.12 -7.66
C GLN A 176 12.37 -4.55 -6.91
N GLY A 177 13.37 -5.37 -6.59
CA GLY A 177 14.66 -4.95 -6.02
C GLY A 177 15.78 -4.87 -7.05
#